data_AF-A0A4P9EB64-F1
#
_entry.id   AF-A0A4P9EB64-F1
#
_cell.length_a   1.000
_cell.length_b   1.000
_cell.length_c   1.000
_cell.angle_alpha   90.00
_cell.angle_beta   90.00
_cell.angle_gamma   90.00
#
_symmetry.space_group_name_H-M   'P 1'
#
loop_
_entity.id
_entity.type
_entity.pdbx_description
1 polymer ?
#
loop_
_entity_poly.entity_id
_entity_poly.type
_entity_poly.pdbx_seq_one_letter_code
_entity_poly.pdbx_strand_id
1 'polypeptide(L)' 'MGYARKDVEKTKKLAKKFVRYQEGAELYSIGLTKFQELAKEAKAVYKIDKVALVNCEIFEKYLETFRIA' A
#
# COMPACT_ATOMS: atom_id res chain seq x y z
N MET A 1 22.56 7.61 3.45
CA MET A 1 22.11 6.20 3.55
C MET A 1 20.93 5.99 2.60
N GLY A 2 21.20 5.84 1.30
CA GLY A 2 20.17 5.68 0.27
C GLY A 2 19.95 4.20 -0.03
N TYR A 3 18.82 3.63 0.42
CA TYR A 3 18.52 2.24 0.12
C TYR A 3 18.14 2.09 -1.36
N ALA A 4 19.02 1.37 -2.02
CA ALA A 4 19.06 0.92 -3.41
C ALA A 4 17.68 0.74 -4.08
N ARG A 5 17.51 1.44 -5.20
CA ARG A 5 16.41 1.31 -6.18
C ARG A 5 16.34 -0.07 -6.88
N LYS A 6 17.07 -1.09 -6.42
CA LYS A 6 17.40 -2.30 -7.21
C LYS A 6 16.44 -3.49 -7.01
N ASP A 7 15.59 -3.46 -5.99
CA ASP A 7 14.60 -4.54 -5.72
C ASP A 7 13.20 -4.28 -6.32
N VAL A 8 12.96 -3.08 -6.87
CA VAL A 8 11.65 -2.72 -7.46
C VAL A 8 11.40 -3.43 -8.80
N GLU A 9 12.46 -3.92 -9.46
CA GLU A 9 12.38 -4.48 -10.81
C GLU A 9 12.14 -5.99 -10.84
N LYS A 10 12.46 -6.73 -9.76
CA LYS A 10 12.19 -8.19 -9.70
C LYS A 10 10.74 -8.52 -9.38
N THR A 11 10.00 -7.63 -8.72
CA THR A 11 8.55 -7.80 -8.45
C THR A 11 7.67 -7.25 -9.58
N LYS A 12 8.22 -7.12 -10.80
CA LYS A 12 7.53 -6.57 -11.98
C LYS A 12 6.80 -7.64 -12.81
N LYS A 13 6.86 -8.92 -12.42
CA LYS A 13 6.28 -10.06 -13.18
C LYS A 13 5.16 -10.84 -12.49
N LEU A 14 4.79 -10.52 -11.25
CA LEU A 14 3.53 -11.00 -10.66
C LEU A 14 2.66 -9.79 -10.39
N ALA A 15 1.40 -9.83 -10.83
CA ALA A 15 0.35 -8.86 -10.53
C ALA A 15 0.54 -8.19 -9.15
N LYS A 16 0.84 -6.89 -9.13
CA LYS A 16 1.24 -6.16 -7.91
C LYS A 16 0.05 -5.99 -6.96
N LYS A 17 -0.23 -7.03 -6.17
CA LYS A 17 -1.18 -6.99 -5.03
C LYS A 17 -0.71 -6.06 -3.91
N PHE A 18 0.58 -5.68 -3.92
CA PHE A 18 1.22 -4.91 -2.86
C PHE A 18 1.79 -3.59 -3.40
N VAL A 19 1.44 -2.48 -2.77
CA VAL A 19 1.87 -1.11 -3.10
C VAL A 19 2.61 -0.49 -1.92
N ARG A 20 3.53 0.46 -2.16
CA ARG A 20 4.14 1.23 -1.07
C ARG A 20 3.22 2.40 -0.68
N TYR A 21 3.42 2.99 0.50
CA TYR A 21 2.60 4.12 0.93
C TYR A 21 2.58 5.30 -0.07
N GLN A 22 3.71 5.62 -0.69
CA GLN A 22 3.77 6.69 -1.70
C GLN A 22 2.93 6.34 -2.93
N GLU A 23 3.14 5.16 -3.52
CA GLU A 23 2.39 4.69 -4.69
C GLU A 23 0.90 4.55 -4.38
N GLY A 24 0.53 4.02 -3.21
CA GLY A 24 -0.86 3.87 -2.80
C GLY A 24 -1.55 5.21 -2.55
N ALA A 25 -0.86 6.16 -1.93
CA ALA A 25 -1.37 7.52 -1.77
C ALA A 25 -1.65 8.20 -3.12
N GLU A 26 -0.77 8.02 -4.11
CA GLU A 26 -0.97 8.53 -5.47
C GLU A 26 -2.10 7.79 -6.20
N LEU A 27 -2.14 6.45 -6.12
CA LEU A 27 -3.17 5.61 -6.77
C LEU A 27 -4.59 5.96 -6.33
N TYR A 28 -4.80 6.15 -5.03
CA TYR A 28 -6.11 6.53 -4.49
C TYR A 28 -6.31 8.05 -4.43
N SER A 29 -5.28 8.85 -4.79
CA SER A 29 -5.29 10.30 -4.61
C SER A 29 -5.69 10.73 -3.19
N ILE A 30 -5.20 10.00 -2.18
CA ILE A 30 -5.44 10.24 -0.75
C ILE A 30 -4.13 10.72 -0.12
N GLY A 31 -4.21 11.65 0.85
CA GLY A 31 -3.03 12.11 1.58
C GLY A 31 -2.27 10.97 2.24
N LEU A 32 -0.93 10.99 2.17
CA LEU A 32 -0.05 9.90 2.62
C LEU A 32 -0.30 9.50 4.08
N THR A 33 -0.55 10.47 4.96
CA THR A 33 -0.94 10.25 6.37
C THR A 33 -2.25 9.46 6.49
N LYS A 34 -3.28 9.89 5.76
CA LYS A 34 -4.60 9.25 5.74
C LYS A 34 -4.53 7.85 5.14
N PHE A 35 -3.79 7.67 4.05
CA PHE A 35 -3.57 6.37 3.44
C PHE A 35 -2.85 5.41 4.41
N GLN A 36 -1.87 5.92 5.16
CA GLN A 36 -1.15 5.15 6.17
C GLN A 36 -2.05 4.76 7.37
N GLU A 37 -2.92 5.65 7.82
CA GLU A 37 -3.93 5.35 8.86
C GLU A 37 -4.93 4.30 8.37
N LEU A 38 -5.54 4.52 7.20
CA LEU A 38 -6.50 3.58 6.60
C LEU A 38 -5.88 2.21 6.35
N ALA A 39 -4.64 2.15 5.87
CA ALA A 39 -3.95 0.88 5.65
C ALA A 39 -3.70 0.14 6.97
N LYS A 40 -3.36 0.86 8.05
CA LYS A 40 -3.19 0.27 9.38
C LYS A 40 -4.53 -0.23 9.94
N GLU A 41 -5.59 0.54 9.74
CA GLU A 41 -6.95 0.20 10.20
C GLU A 41 -7.50 -1.02 9.46
N ALA A 42 -7.30 -1.07 8.14
CA ALA A 42 -7.58 -2.23 7.29
C ALA A 42 -6.71 -3.46 7.61
N LYS A 43 -5.70 -3.33 8.49
CA LYS A 43 -4.64 -4.33 8.72
C LYS A 43 -3.99 -4.82 7.42
N ALA A 44 -3.96 -3.95 6.41
CA ALA A 44 -3.41 -4.24 5.08
C ALA A 44 -1.90 -3.96 5.00
N VAL A 45 -1.27 -3.54 6.12
CA VAL A 45 0.15 -3.18 6.18
C VAL A 45 1.00 -4.40 6.53
N TYR A 46 1.89 -4.76 5.62
CA TYR A 46 2.94 -5.75 5.79
C TYR A 46 4.27 -5.04 5.95
N LYS A 47 4.90 -5.21 7.12
CA LYS A 47 6.25 -4.70 7.39
C LYS A 47 7.25 -5.81 7.12
N ILE A 48 8.03 -5.66 6.05
CA ILE A 48 9.12 -6.58 5.71
C ILE A 48 10.43 -5.84 5.96
N ASP A 49 11.14 -6.25 7.01
CA ASP A 49 12.41 -5.68 7.47
C ASP A 49 12.31 -4.17 7.80
N LYS A 50 12.40 -3.31 6.77
CA LYS A 50 12.32 -1.84 6.85
C LYS A 50 11.34 -1.22 5.84
N VAL A 51 10.68 -2.02 5.02
CA VAL A 51 9.74 -1.56 4.00
C VAL A 51 8.33 -1.90 4.43
N ALA A 52 7.45 -0.90 4.37
CA ALA A 52 6.02 -1.10 4.52
C ALA A 52 5.37 -1.27 3.15
N LEU A 53 4.65 -2.38 3.00
CA LEU A 53 3.85 -2.70 1.83
C LEU A 53 2.40 -2.76 2.25
N VAL A 54 1.52 -2.16 1.46
CA VAL A 54 0.07 -2.16 1.65
C VAL A 54 -0.53 -3.10 0.62
N ASN A 55 -1.36 -4.03 1.06
CA ASN A 55 -2.11 -4.89 0.14
C ASN A 55 -3.37 -4.16 -0.35
N CYS A 56 -3.43 -3.86 -1.65
CA CYS A 56 -4.58 -3.18 -2.26
C CYS A 56 -5.86 -4.00 -2.14
N GLU A 57 -5.81 -5.34 -2.25
CA GLU A 57 -7.03 -6.16 -2.19
C GLU A 57 -7.73 -6.07 -0.82
N ILE A 58 -6.95 -6.02 0.26
CA ILE A 58 -7.49 -5.88 1.62
C ILE A 58 -7.95 -4.43 1.85
N PHE A 59 -7.18 -3.48 1.31
CA PHE A 59 -7.48 -2.06 1.41
C PHE A 59 -8.77 -1.67 0.65
N GLU A 60 -9.01 -2.24 -0.53
CA GLU A 60 -10.23 -2.03 -1.32
C GLU A 60 -11.45 -2.64 -0.61
N LYS A 61 -11.35 -3.86 -0.09
CA LYS A 61 -12.40 -4.45 0.76
C LYS A 61 -12.74 -3.58 1.97
N TYR A 62 -11.71 -2.96 2.56
CA TYR A 62 -11.90 -2.00 3.65
C TYR A 62 -12.65 -0.76 3.17
N LEU A 63 -12.22 -0.15 2.06
CA LEU A 63 -12.91 1.00 1.45
C LEU A 63 -14.35 0.71 1.03
N GLU A 64 -14.64 -0.48 0.51
CA GLU A 64 -16.01 -0.90 0.16
C GLU A 64 -16.93 -0.90 1.39
N THR A 65 -16.39 -1.12 2.59
CA THR A 65 -17.15 -1.02 3.85
C THR A 65 -17.48 0.44 4.22
N PHE A 66 -16.67 1.41 3.77
CA PHE A 66 -16.95 2.85 3.94
C PHE A 66 -17.89 3.42 2.87
N ARG A 67 -18.27 2.62 1.85
CA ARG A 67 -19.26 3.04 0.87
C ARG A 67 -20.63 3.12 1.55
N ILE A 68 -20.98 4.32 1.99
CA ILE A 68 -22.35 4.67 2.37
C ILE A 68 -23.16 4.69 1.07
N ALA A 69 -24.10 3.76 0.95
CA ALA A 69 -25.12 3.76 -0.10
C ALA A 69 -26.22 4.79 0.21
#